data_AF-J9TTH6-F1
#
_entry.id   AF-J9TTH6-F1
#
_cell.length_a   1.000
_cell.length_b   1.000
_cell.length_c   1.000
_cell.angle_alpha   90.00
_cell.angle_beta   90.00
_cell.angle_gamma   90.00
#
_symmetry.space_group_name_H-M   'P 1'
#
loop_
_entity.id
_entity.type
_entity.pdbx_description
1 polymer ?
#
loop_
_entity_poly.entity_id
_entity_poly.type
_entity_poly.pdbx_seq_one_letter_code
_entity_poly.pdbx_strand_id
1 'polypeptide(L)'
;MFISCKNQSSSETVSADSQLTNSMGSVILRDEGAEPVIIDAEKKEVIIAAEVNGKYFNSPTRHGVVFDMGSNGDKSVLRGLADEREFYQALIDIGAVPGNNLTMEDMKLGKTVDGQKLDVFVTWEGLGKEIPFAEIIRSDEERPMDIRFGGNMENAKAKRTGCILCLDSCAVGITSDAAYETGAVEIKKIGRYGREDVLPADGTRVSVIFRIAQDK
;
A
#
# COMPACT_ATOMS: atom_id res chain seq x y z
N MET A 1 -29.27 -11.57 -61.14
CA MET A 1 -28.43 -12.40 -60.26
C MET A 1 -27.25 -11.57 -59.80
N PHE A 2 -26.76 -11.53 -58.56
CA PHE A 2 -27.23 -11.80 -57.20
C PHE A 2 -26.14 -11.16 -56.32
N ILE A 3 -26.57 -10.44 -55.26
CA ILE A 3 -25.97 -10.38 -53.91
C ILE A 3 -24.54 -9.77 -53.73
N SER A 4 -24.52 -8.53 -53.23
CA SER A 4 -23.96 -8.07 -51.93
C SER A 4 -22.80 -8.83 -51.27
N CYS A 5 -21.76 -8.11 -50.82
CA CYS A 5 -21.49 -7.97 -49.38
C CYS A 5 -20.51 -6.83 -49.05
N LYS A 6 -20.94 -5.97 -48.11
CA LYS A 6 -20.12 -5.07 -47.30
C LYS A 6 -19.12 -5.89 -46.47
N ASN A 7 -17.97 -5.32 -46.16
CA ASN A 7 -17.36 -5.56 -44.86
C ASN A 7 -16.89 -4.23 -44.27
N GLN A 8 -17.63 -3.77 -43.25
CA GLN A 8 -17.26 -2.64 -42.40
C GLN A 8 -16.13 -3.12 -41.48
N SER A 9 -14.98 -2.46 -41.55
CA SER A 9 -14.01 -2.47 -40.47
C SER A 9 -14.57 -1.62 -39.34
N SER A 10 -15.09 -2.25 -38.28
CA SER A 10 -15.44 -1.57 -37.04
C SER A 10 -14.15 -1.19 -36.32
N SER A 11 -13.75 0.08 -36.43
CA SER A 11 -12.89 0.70 -35.43
C SER A 11 -13.71 0.81 -34.15
N GLU A 12 -13.35 0.05 -33.13
CA GLU A 12 -13.86 0.26 -31.78
C GLU A 12 -13.28 1.59 -31.27
N THR A 13 -14.08 2.64 -31.42
CA THR A 13 -13.93 3.88 -30.67
C THR A 13 -14.14 3.57 -29.19
N VAL A 14 -13.04 3.55 -28.43
CA VAL A 14 -13.07 3.56 -26.96
C VAL A 14 -13.78 4.84 -26.52
N SER A 15 -14.94 4.70 -25.89
CA SER A 15 -15.67 5.83 -25.34
C SER A 15 -14.93 6.40 -24.14
N ALA A 16 -14.88 7.73 -24.03
CA ALA A 16 -14.21 8.47 -22.96
C ALA A 16 -14.94 8.39 -21.59
N ASP A 17 -15.70 7.33 -21.33
CA ASP A 17 -16.61 7.24 -20.17
C ASP A 17 -16.74 5.82 -19.58
N SER A 18 -15.89 4.86 -19.98
CA SER A 18 -15.87 3.54 -19.34
C SER A 18 -15.01 3.58 -18.07
N GLN A 19 -15.65 3.52 -16.91
CA GLN A 19 -14.95 3.35 -15.63
C GLN A 19 -14.17 2.03 -15.63
N LEU A 20 -12.91 2.07 -15.17
CA LEU A 20 -12.14 0.85 -14.91
C LEU A 20 -12.73 0.14 -13.71
N THR A 21 -12.83 -1.19 -13.76
CA THR A 21 -13.28 -2.01 -12.64
C THR A 21 -12.26 -3.10 -12.32
N ASN A 22 -12.16 -3.49 -11.04
CA ASN A 22 -11.29 -4.60 -10.62
C ASN A 22 -11.96 -5.97 -10.83
N SER A 23 -11.27 -7.03 -10.40
CA SER A 23 -11.75 -8.41 -10.49
C SER A 23 -13.05 -8.66 -9.72
N MET A 24 -13.42 -7.75 -8.81
CA MET A 24 -14.67 -7.79 -8.04
C MET A 24 -15.77 -6.88 -8.62
N GLY A 25 -15.51 -6.19 -9.73
CA GLY A 25 -16.46 -5.27 -10.37
C GLY A 25 -16.56 -3.89 -9.72
N SER A 26 -15.75 -3.61 -8.69
CA SER A 26 -15.66 -2.28 -8.06
C SER A 26 -14.90 -1.30 -8.95
N VAL A 27 -15.32 -0.03 -8.93
CA VAL A 27 -14.67 1.04 -9.68
C VAL A 27 -13.24 1.27 -9.16
N ILE A 28 -12.27 1.25 -10.06
CA ILE A 28 -10.87 1.55 -9.77
C ILE A 28 -10.59 3.03 -10.01
N LEU A 29 -9.84 3.62 -9.09
CA LEU A 29 -9.19 4.92 -9.27
C LEU A 29 -7.68 4.71 -9.22
N ARG A 30 -6.99 4.92 -10.34
CA ARG A 30 -5.54 4.87 -10.43
C ARG A 30 -4.99 5.89 -11.41
N ASP A 31 -3.81 6.42 -11.14
CA ASP A 31 -3.09 7.28 -12.08
C ASP A 31 -2.58 6.46 -13.29
N GLU A 32 -2.46 7.11 -14.44
CA GLU A 32 -1.89 6.48 -15.64
C GLU A 32 -0.43 6.06 -15.38
N GLY A 33 -0.08 4.83 -15.74
CA GLY A 33 1.23 4.25 -15.44
C GLY A 33 1.30 3.51 -14.09
N ALA A 34 0.28 3.63 -13.24
CA ALA A 34 0.17 2.81 -12.03
C ALA A 34 -0.09 1.36 -12.40
N GLU A 35 0.55 0.46 -11.68
CA GLU A 35 0.30 -0.96 -11.81
C GLU A 35 -0.97 -1.39 -11.09
N PRO A 36 -1.72 -2.35 -11.62
CA PRO A 36 -2.94 -2.84 -11.00
C PRO A 36 -2.63 -3.49 -9.64
N VAL A 37 -3.57 -3.32 -8.72
CA VAL A 37 -3.64 -4.11 -7.50
C VAL A 37 -4.18 -5.50 -7.84
N ILE A 38 -3.62 -6.55 -7.24
CA ILE A 38 -4.12 -7.92 -7.37
C ILE A 38 -4.94 -8.25 -6.13
N ILE A 39 -6.15 -8.78 -6.34
CA ILE A 39 -7.05 -9.21 -5.26
C ILE A 39 -7.17 -10.73 -5.29
N ASP A 40 -6.84 -11.37 -4.17
CA ASP A 40 -7.19 -12.77 -3.89
C ASP A 40 -8.33 -12.77 -2.86
N ALA A 41 -9.57 -12.84 -3.36
CA ALA A 41 -10.76 -12.76 -2.53
C ALA A 41 -10.92 -14.00 -1.62
N GLU A 42 -10.41 -15.17 -2.03
CA GLU A 42 -10.50 -16.40 -1.25
C GLU A 42 -9.60 -16.31 -0.02
N LYS A 43 -8.37 -15.82 -0.19
CA LYS A 43 -7.43 -15.62 0.93
C LYS A 43 -7.61 -14.30 1.66
N LYS A 44 -8.50 -13.42 1.17
CA LYS A 44 -8.68 -12.05 1.65
C LYS A 44 -7.36 -11.28 1.64
N GLU A 45 -6.71 -11.26 0.47
CA GLU A 45 -5.44 -10.60 0.25
C GLU A 45 -5.54 -9.52 -0.82
N VAL A 46 -4.76 -8.46 -0.59
CA VAL A 46 -4.46 -7.41 -1.55
C VAL A 46 -2.95 -7.41 -1.78
N ILE A 47 -2.52 -7.59 -3.02
CA ILE A 47 -1.12 -7.69 -3.40
C ILE A 47 -0.76 -6.51 -4.30
N ILE A 48 0.34 -5.84 -3.98
CA ILE A 48 0.88 -4.73 -4.76
C ILE A 48 2.33 -5.00 -5.14
N ALA A 49 2.72 -4.55 -6.33
CA ALA A 49 4.11 -4.51 -6.73
C ALA A 49 4.82 -3.33 -6.04
N ALA A 50 6.09 -3.52 -5.70
CA ALA A 50 6.96 -2.49 -5.16
C ALA A 50 8.42 -2.73 -5.57
N GLU A 51 9.28 -1.73 -5.33
CA GLU A 51 10.72 -1.81 -5.51
C GLU A 51 11.42 -1.52 -4.19
N VAL A 52 12.50 -2.25 -3.89
CA VAL A 52 13.36 -1.97 -2.75
C VAL A 52 14.03 -0.61 -2.93
N ASN A 53 14.06 0.20 -1.87
CA ASN A 53 14.76 1.48 -1.82
C ASN A 53 15.88 1.44 -0.77
N GLY A 54 17.08 1.07 -1.22
CA GLY A 54 18.27 0.85 -0.40
C GLY A 54 18.75 2.10 0.35
N LYS A 55 18.30 3.30 -0.05
CA LYS A 55 18.54 4.55 0.71
C LYS A 55 18.14 4.40 2.19
N TYR A 56 17.04 3.69 2.45
CA TYR A 56 16.47 3.55 3.79
C TYR A 56 17.02 2.37 4.60
N PHE A 57 18.08 1.71 4.12
CA PHE A 57 18.88 0.82 4.96
C PHE A 57 19.68 1.60 6.00
N ASN A 58 20.08 2.83 5.65
CA ASN A 58 20.97 3.66 6.47
C ASN A 58 20.36 5.03 6.83
N SER A 59 19.14 5.33 6.38
CA SER A 59 18.41 6.55 6.73
C SER A 59 17.07 6.17 7.37
N PRO A 60 16.66 6.79 8.49
CA PRO A 60 15.37 6.47 9.09
C PRO A 60 14.24 7.03 8.22
N THR A 61 13.11 6.33 8.21
CA THR A 61 11.88 6.82 7.60
C THR A 61 10.66 6.31 8.33
N ARG A 62 9.58 7.10 8.32
CA ARG A 62 8.26 6.64 8.75
C ARG A 62 7.51 5.87 7.68
N HIS A 63 8.04 5.78 6.47
CA HIS A 63 7.31 5.28 5.31
C HIS A 63 7.75 3.85 4.98
N GLY A 64 6.84 2.89 5.15
CA GLY A 64 7.08 1.49 4.81
C GLY A 64 6.89 1.25 3.32
N VAL A 65 5.69 1.58 2.82
CA VAL A 65 5.34 1.51 1.40
C VAL A 65 4.64 2.80 0.98
N VAL A 66 5.10 3.42 -0.11
CA VAL A 66 4.47 4.62 -0.68
C VAL A 66 4.43 4.48 -2.19
N PHE A 67 3.26 4.73 -2.78
CA PHE A 67 3.09 4.82 -4.22
C PHE A 67 4.07 5.83 -4.81
N ASP A 68 4.86 5.40 -5.78
CA ASP A 68 6.01 6.12 -6.33
C ASP A 68 5.64 7.46 -7.00
N MET A 69 4.44 7.57 -7.56
CA MET A 69 3.90 8.81 -8.13
C MET A 69 3.26 9.75 -7.07
N GLY A 70 3.20 9.34 -5.81
CA GLY A 70 2.78 10.19 -4.70
C GLY A 70 3.84 11.21 -4.29
N SER A 71 3.44 12.27 -3.60
CA SER A 71 4.36 13.32 -3.12
C SER A 71 5.40 12.84 -2.09
N ASN A 72 5.22 11.63 -1.54
CA ASN A 72 6.21 10.96 -0.70
C ASN A 72 6.81 9.71 -1.37
N GLY A 73 6.68 9.51 -2.69
CA GLY A 73 7.05 8.27 -3.38
C GLY A 73 8.48 7.80 -3.13
N ASP A 74 9.45 8.72 -3.07
CA ASP A 74 10.86 8.40 -2.77
C ASP A 74 11.20 8.40 -1.26
N LYS A 75 10.13 8.43 -0.45
CA LYS A 75 9.96 8.42 1.02
C LYS A 75 10.35 7.16 1.75
N SER A 76 10.19 6.01 1.10
CA SER A 76 9.87 4.75 1.75
C SER A 76 10.89 3.66 1.58
N VAL A 77 10.87 2.68 2.50
CA VAL A 77 11.66 1.44 2.41
C VAL A 77 11.34 0.68 1.12
N LEU A 78 10.06 0.60 0.76
CA LEU A 78 9.61 0.05 -0.51
C LEU A 78 8.84 1.11 -1.31
N ARG A 79 9.23 1.37 -2.55
CA ARG A 79 8.51 2.24 -3.49
C ARG A 79 7.39 1.42 -4.13
N GLY A 80 6.15 1.65 -3.73
CA GLY A 80 4.99 0.96 -4.27
C GLY A 80 4.68 1.42 -5.69
N LEU A 81 4.27 0.49 -6.55
CA LEU A 81 3.94 0.78 -7.96
C LEU A 81 2.43 0.83 -8.21
N ALA A 82 1.63 0.50 -7.19
CA ALA A 82 0.18 0.58 -7.23
C ALA A 82 -0.32 1.86 -6.56
N ASP A 83 -1.40 2.41 -7.11
CA ASP A 83 -2.04 3.62 -6.60
C ASP A 83 -2.72 3.36 -5.24
N GLU A 84 -2.55 4.28 -4.28
CA GLU A 84 -3.09 4.12 -2.94
C GLU A 84 -4.63 4.10 -2.90
N ARG A 85 -5.28 4.69 -3.91
CA ARG A 85 -6.74 4.74 -4.03
C ARG A 85 -7.31 3.40 -4.47
N GLU A 86 -6.69 2.77 -5.47
CA GLU A 86 -7.02 1.40 -5.89
C GLU A 86 -6.76 0.42 -4.74
N PHE A 87 -5.62 0.58 -4.05
CA PHE A 87 -5.28 -0.25 -2.90
C PHE A 87 -6.31 -0.14 -1.76
N TYR A 88 -6.74 1.09 -1.42
CA TYR A 88 -7.80 1.29 -0.44
C TYR A 88 -9.09 0.60 -0.84
N GLN A 89 -9.53 0.75 -2.10
CA GLN A 89 -10.75 0.11 -2.57
C GLN A 89 -10.63 -1.41 -2.55
N ALA A 90 -9.48 -1.96 -2.92
CA ALA A 90 -9.21 -3.40 -2.85
C ALA A 90 -9.30 -3.94 -1.42
N LEU A 91 -8.84 -3.19 -0.40
CA LEU A 91 -9.01 -3.57 1.01
C LEU A 91 -10.49 -3.60 1.41
N ILE A 92 -11.29 -2.62 0.96
CA ILE A 92 -12.74 -2.61 1.18
C ILE A 92 -13.39 -3.83 0.51
N ASP A 93 -12.97 -4.16 -0.72
CA ASP A 93 -13.55 -5.25 -1.50
C ASP A 93 -13.31 -6.62 -0.86
N ILE A 94 -12.15 -6.85 -0.22
CA ILE A 94 -11.90 -8.08 0.56
C ILE A 94 -12.56 -8.06 1.96
N GLY A 95 -13.32 -7.02 2.29
CA GLY A 95 -14.10 -6.90 3.51
C GLY A 95 -13.36 -6.29 4.71
N ALA A 96 -12.25 -5.58 4.49
CA ALA A 96 -11.55 -4.88 5.57
C ALA A 96 -12.34 -3.63 6.00
N VAL A 97 -12.33 -3.35 7.30
CA VAL A 97 -13.03 -2.19 7.88
C VAL A 97 -12.02 -1.10 8.24
N PRO A 98 -12.14 0.14 7.70
CA PRO A 98 -11.24 1.22 8.01
C PRO A 98 -11.48 1.79 9.40
N GLY A 99 -10.42 2.22 10.09
CA GLY A 99 -10.53 2.88 11.40
C GLY A 99 -11.01 4.34 11.32
N ASN A 100 -10.44 5.13 10.40
CA ASN A 100 -10.74 6.55 10.17
C ASN A 100 -10.70 7.42 11.44
N ASN A 101 -9.86 7.07 12.41
CA ASN A 101 -9.86 7.67 13.74
C ASN A 101 -8.85 8.82 13.92
N LEU A 102 -7.90 8.99 13.00
CA LEU A 102 -6.82 9.99 13.12
C LEU A 102 -7.04 11.19 12.21
N THR A 103 -6.88 12.38 12.79
CA THR A 103 -6.86 13.66 12.07
C THR A 103 -5.44 14.20 11.95
N MET A 104 -5.24 15.22 11.11
CA MET A 104 -3.94 15.89 10.99
C MET A 104 -3.47 16.53 12.31
N GLU A 105 -4.37 16.94 13.19
CA GLU A 105 -4.04 17.51 14.50
C GLU A 105 -3.48 16.43 15.45
N ASP A 106 -3.96 15.20 15.31
CA ASP A 106 -3.52 14.06 16.14
C ASP A 106 -2.08 13.64 15.89
N MET A 107 -1.47 14.09 14.78
CA MET A 107 -0.11 13.74 14.37
C MET A 107 0.97 14.12 15.40
N LYS A 108 0.64 14.91 16.41
CA LYS A 108 1.53 15.35 17.49
C LYS A 108 1.09 14.92 18.88
N LEU A 109 0.00 14.15 18.99
CA LEU A 109 -0.67 13.84 20.26
C LEU A 109 -0.38 12.45 20.80
N GLY A 110 0.41 11.63 20.11
CA GLY A 110 0.71 10.26 20.53
C GLY A 110 -0.52 9.35 20.54
N LYS A 111 -1.38 9.49 19.53
CA LYS A 111 -2.55 8.61 19.32
C LYS A 111 -2.18 7.42 18.43
N THR A 112 -2.95 6.33 18.56
CA THR A 112 -2.78 5.12 17.75
C THR A 112 -3.86 5.03 16.68
N VAL A 113 -3.49 4.53 15.50
CA VAL A 113 -4.46 4.25 14.44
C VAL A 113 -5.33 3.04 14.82
N ASP A 114 -6.62 3.10 14.48
CA ASP A 114 -7.55 1.98 14.63
C ASP A 114 -7.83 1.30 13.27
N GLY A 115 -8.66 0.26 13.28
CA GLY A 115 -9.16 -0.40 12.08
C GLY A 115 -8.85 -1.89 12.02
N GLN A 116 -9.22 -2.51 10.90
CA GLN A 116 -8.97 -3.93 10.64
C GLN A 116 -7.49 -4.25 10.75
N LYS A 117 -7.15 -5.27 11.55
CA LYS A 117 -5.79 -5.79 11.62
C LYS A 117 -5.43 -6.53 10.35
N LEU A 118 -4.21 -6.29 9.85
CA LEU A 118 -3.66 -6.91 8.65
C LEU A 118 -2.36 -7.62 8.98
N ASP A 119 -2.21 -8.85 8.49
CA ASP A 119 -0.91 -9.52 8.39
C ASP A 119 -0.27 -9.09 7.07
N VAL A 120 0.94 -8.56 7.12
CA VAL A 120 1.63 -8.03 5.94
C VAL A 120 2.90 -8.82 5.68
N PHE A 121 3.12 -9.17 4.42
CA PHE A 121 4.26 -9.96 3.97
C PHE A 121 4.93 -9.34 2.76
N VAL A 122 6.18 -9.73 2.53
CA VAL A 122 6.97 -9.41 1.35
C VAL A 122 7.47 -10.70 0.72
N THR A 123 7.43 -10.77 -0.60
CA THR A 123 8.02 -11.87 -1.38
C THR A 123 8.59 -11.33 -2.70
N TRP A 124 9.39 -12.14 -3.39
CA TRP A 124 9.91 -11.81 -4.71
C TRP A 124 10.21 -13.08 -5.50
N GLU A 125 10.45 -12.90 -6.81
CA GLU A 125 10.77 -14.00 -7.71
C GLU A 125 11.99 -14.77 -7.22
N GLY A 126 11.87 -16.11 -7.17
CA GLY A 126 12.94 -17.01 -6.72
C GLY A 126 13.07 -17.17 -5.20
N LEU A 127 12.38 -16.38 -4.37
CA LEU A 127 12.45 -16.54 -2.91
C LEU A 127 11.72 -17.80 -2.41
N GLY A 128 10.56 -18.12 -3.01
CA GLY A 128 9.77 -19.31 -2.68
C GLY A 128 9.08 -19.30 -1.30
N LYS A 129 9.04 -18.15 -0.62
CA LYS A 129 8.35 -17.97 0.67
C LYS A 129 7.83 -16.53 0.85
N GLU A 130 6.98 -16.35 1.85
CA GLU A 130 6.57 -15.03 2.37
C GLU A 130 7.46 -14.68 3.58
N ILE A 131 7.93 -13.43 3.63
CA ILE A 131 8.63 -12.86 4.80
C ILE A 131 7.67 -11.89 5.48
N PRO A 132 7.38 -12.03 6.79
CA PRO A 132 6.60 -11.03 7.51
C PRO A 132 7.22 -9.63 7.37
N PHE A 133 6.40 -8.61 7.14
CA PHE A 133 6.88 -7.25 6.90
C PHE A 133 7.72 -6.72 8.09
N ALA A 134 7.39 -7.15 9.32
CA ALA A 134 8.17 -6.83 10.50
C ALA A 134 9.63 -7.30 10.39
N GLU A 135 9.92 -8.41 9.69
CA GLU A 135 11.28 -8.94 9.55
C GLU A 135 12.14 -8.17 8.57
N ILE A 136 11.55 -7.38 7.66
CA ILE A 136 12.29 -6.51 6.73
C ILE A 136 12.58 -5.12 7.31
N ILE A 137 12.06 -4.81 8.51
CA ILE A 137 12.25 -3.54 9.20
C ILE A 137 13.16 -3.76 10.40
N ARG A 138 14.10 -2.84 10.62
CA ARG A 138 14.87 -2.70 11.86
C ARG A 138 14.43 -1.43 12.57
N SER A 139 14.31 -1.49 13.89
CA SER A 139 13.94 -0.37 14.74
C SER A 139 15.05 -0.03 15.73
N ASP A 140 15.12 1.22 16.15
CA ASP A 140 15.90 1.60 17.34
C ASP A 140 15.19 1.16 18.65
N GLU A 141 13.87 0.98 18.59
CA GLU A 141 13.04 0.45 19.67
C GLU A 141 12.10 -0.61 19.08
N GLU A 142 12.32 -1.88 19.39
CA GLU A 142 11.55 -3.00 18.83
C GLU A 142 10.21 -3.17 19.55
N ARG A 143 9.12 -3.20 18.76
CA ARG A 143 7.75 -3.51 19.21
C ARG A 143 7.12 -4.48 18.22
N PRO A 144 6.28 -5.42 18.67
CA PRO A 144 5.52 -6.28 17.75
C PRO A 144 4.67 -5.42 16.81
N MET A 145 4.95 -5.52 15.51
CA MET A 145 4.26 -4.73 14.49
C MET A 145 2.75 -5.01 14.51
N ASP A 146 1.94 -3.95 14.50
CA ASP A 146 0.47 -4.04 14.51
C ASP A 146 -0.10 -3.22 13.36
N ILE A 147 -0.11 -3.79 12.15
CA ILE A 147 -0.60 -3.05 10.98
C ILE A 147 -2.13 -3.00 11.00
N ARG A 148 -2.66 -1.78 10.95
CA ARG A 148 -4.09 -1.49 10.87
C ARG A 148 -4.46 -0.81 9.58
N PHE A 149 -5.65 -1.14 9.07
CA PHE A 149 -6.31 -0.39 8.01
C PHE A 149 -6.88 0.91 8.57
N GLY A 150 -6.03 1.95 8.64
CA GLY A 150 -6.41 3.27 9.11
C GLY A 150 -7.42 3.95 8.20
N GLY A 151 -7.33 3.73 6.89
CA GLY A 151 -8.34 4.14 5.91
C GLY A 151 -8.42 5.63 5.62
N ASN A 152 -7.49 6.46 6.14
CA ASN A 152 -7.50 7.93 6.14
C ASN A 152 -7.42 8.60 4.74
N MET A 153 -8.30 8.19 3.83
CA MET A 153 -8.28 8.43 2.40
C MET A 153 -8.54 9.90 2.06
N GLU A 154 -9.39 10.58 2.80
CA GLU A 154 -9.67 12.00 2.55
C GLU A 154 -8.39 12.85 2.69
N ASN A 155 -7.63 12.62 3.77
CA ASN A 155 -6.35 13.32 3.99
C ASN A 155 -5.29 12.86 2.98
N ALA A 156 -5.21 11.56 2.69
CA ALA A 156 -4.28 11.01 1.70
C ALA A 156 -4.48 11.65 0.32
N LYS A 157 -5.74 11.71 -0.15
CA LYS A 157 -6.16 12.33 -1.40
C LYS A 157 -5.87 13.83 -1.42
N ALA A 158 -6.22 14.55 -0.35
CA ALA A 158 -5.99 15.99 -0.27
C ALA A 158 -4.51 16.38 -0.35
N LYS A 159 -3.62 15.49 0.11
CA LYS A 159 -2.16 15.71 0.09
C LYS A 159 -1.44 14.98 -1.04
N ARG A 160 -2.14 14.10 -1.78
CA ARG A 160 -1.56 13.18 -2.76
C ARG A 160 -0.30 12.52 -2.21
N THR A 161 -0.37 11.93 -1.03
CA THR A 161 0.83 11.41 -0.36
C THR A 161 1.36 10.14 -1.01
N GLY A 162 0.49 9.32 -1.60
CA GLY A 162 0.82 7.95 -2.00
C GLY A 162 0.96 6.97 -0.83
N CYS A 163 0.71 7.38 0.41
CA CYS A 163 1.08 6.55 1.57
C CYS A 163 0.21 5.29 1.69
N ILE A 164 0.78 4.14 1.35
CA ILE A 164 0.12 2.82 1.48
C ILE A 164 0.31 2.28 2.90
N LEU A 165 1.54 2.25 3.41
CA LEU A 165 1.89 1.74 4.74
C LEU A 165 2.88 2.67 5.44
N CYS A 166 2.48 3.25 6.59
CA CYS A 166 3.35 3.98 7.50
C CYS A 166 3.86 3.08 8.63
N LEU A 167 5.12 3.30 9.06
CA LEU A 167 5.81 2.60 10.15
C LEU A 167 5.53 3.20 11.54
N ASP A 168 4.63 4.18 11.59
CA ASP A 168 3.97 4.71 12.77
C ASP A 168 2.53 5.12 12.41
N SER A 169 1.70 5.32 13.44
CA SER A 169 0.33 5.79 13.30
C SER A 169 0.29 7.12 12.56
N CYS A 170 -0.53 7.19 11.50
CA CYS A 170 -0.49 8.29 10.54
C CYS A 170 -1.88 8.63 9.99
N ALA A 171 -2.24 9.91 10.06
CA ALA A 171 -3.51 10.44 9.55
C ALA A 171 -3.61 10.56 8.03
N VAL A 172 -2.57 10.16 7.27
CA VAL A 172 -2.57 10.12 5.80
C VAL A 172 -2.20 8.74 5.23
N GLY A 173 -1.86 7.78 6.08
CA GLY A 173 -1.56 6.41 5.63
C GLY A 173 -2.86 5.63 5.43
N ILE A 174 -2.95 4.88 4.34
CA ILE A 174 -4.05 3.93 4.14
C ILE A 174 -3.96 2.81 5.19
N THR A 175 -2.76 2.29 5.41
CA THR A 175 -2.44 1.42 6.54
C THR A 175 -1.32 2.03 7.38
N SER A 176 -1.24 1.67 8.66
CA SER A 176 -0.20 2.18 9.56
C SER A 176 0.09 1.19 10.68
N ASP A 177 1.33 1.21 11.17
CA ASP A 177 1.75 0.43 12.34
C ASP A 177 1.25 1.10 13.63
N ALA A 178 0.22 0.52 14.24
CA ALA A 178 -0.39 0.99 15.49
C ALA A 178 0.49 0.74 16.72
N ALA A 179 1.52 -0.11 16.61
CA ALA A 179 2.47 -0.34 17.70
C ALA A 179 3.28 0.92 18.03
N TYR A 180 3.34 1.87 17.09
CA TYR A 180 3.97 3.17 17.24
C TYR A 180 2.93 4.26 17.06
N GLU A 181 2.74 5.06 18.09
CA GLU A 181 1.81 6.17 18.10
C GLU A 181 2.25 7.32 17.18
N THR A 182 1.34 8.26 16.92
CA THR A 182 1.64 9.42 16.09
C THR A 182 2.86 10.20 16.61
N GLY A 183 3.81 10.44 15.70
CA GLY A 183 5.03 11.19 16.01
C GLY A 183 6.15 10.34 16.63
N ALA A 184 5.97 9.01 16.76
CA ALA A 184 7.04 8.11 17.21
C ALA A 184 8.32 8.25 16.37
N VAL A 185 8.20 8.29 15.04
CA VAL A 185 9.37 8.43 14.16
C VAL A 185 9.79 9.90 14.03
N GLU A 186 8.86 10.79 13.68
CA GLU A 186 9.21 12.17 13.31
C GLU A 186 9.52 13.07 14.51
N ILE A 187 8.91 12.84 15.68
CA ILE A 187 9.05 13.69 16.88
C ILE A 187 9.94 13.01 17.90
N LYS A 188 9.65 11.75 18.26
CA LYS A 188 10.42 10.99 19.25
C LYS A 188 11.72 10.42 18.68
N LYS A 189 11.91 10.49 17.36
CA LYS A 189 13.12 10.06 16.64
C LYS A 189 13.44 8.59 16.84
N ILE A 190 12.42 7.74 16.96
CA ILE A 190 12.59 6.29 16.91
C ILE A 190 12.90 5.93 15.45
N GLY A 191 14.15 5.59 15.15
CA GLY A 191 14.57 5.25 13.80
C GLY A 191 13.95 3.93 13.34
N ARG A 192 13.48 3.94 12.08
CA ARG A 192 12.92 2.77 11.39
C ARG A 192 13.60 2.67 10.03
N TYR A 193 14.15 1.50 9.72
CA TYR A 193 15.03 1.27 8.58
C TYR A 193 14.64 -0.01 7.86
N GLY A 194 14.93 -0.10 6.56
CA GLY A 194 14.92 -1.37 5.85
C GLY A 194 16.13 -2.25 6.26
N ARG A 195 15.98 -3.56 6.17
CA ARG A 195 17.05 -4.53 6.47
C ARG A 195 17.72 -5.04 5.21
N GLU A 196 18.95 -4.56 4.97
CA GLU A 196 19.79 -5.00 3.85
C GLU A 196 20.16 -6.50 3.92
N ASP A 197 20.19 -7.08 5.13
CA ASP A 197 20.48 -8.50 5.32
C ASP A 197 19.28 -9.42 5.03
N VAL A 198 18.10 -8.86 4.81
CA VAL A 198 16.85 -9.58 4.51
C VAL A 198 16.31 -9.25 3.14
N LEU A 199 16.26 -7.96 2.79
CA LEU A 199 15.75 -7.48 1.50
C LEU A 199 16.75 -7.78 0.37
N PRO A 200 16.25 -8.00 -0.87
CA PRO A 200 17.13 -8.06 -2.03
C PRO A 200 17.77 -6.69 -2.32
N ALA A 201 18.66 -6.65 -3.31
CA ALA A 201 19.38 -5.44 -3.69
C ALA A 201 18.43 -4.27 -4.03
N ASP A 202 18.92 -3.04 -3.87
CA ASP A 202 18.22 -1.81 -4.26
C ASP A 202 17.67 -1.89 -5.70
N GLY A 203 16.45 -1.36 -5.89
CA GLY A 203 15.71 -1.43 -7.16
C GLY A 203 15.16 -2.82 -7.49
N THR A 204 15.41 -3.85 -6.67
CA THR A 204 14.81 -5.16 -6.91
C THR A 204 13.30 -5.10 -6.70
N ARG A 205 12.59 -5.70 -7.63
CA ARG A 205 11.13 -5.80 -7.59
C ARG A 205 10.68 -6.84 -6.58
N VAL A 206 9.69 -6.47 -5.78
CA VAL A 206 9.07 -7.30 -4.75
C VAL A 206 7.55 -7.17 -4.81
N SER A 207 6.84 -8.11 -4.20
CA SER A 207 5.40 -8.02 -3.95
C SER A 207 5.16 -7.84 -2.46
N VAL A 208 4.27 -6.90 -2.11
CA VAL A 208 3.80 -6.70 -0.75
C VAL A 208 2.37 -7.24 -0.66
N ILE A 209 2.13 -8.15 0.26
CA ILE A 209 0.87 -8.86 0.44
C ILE A 209 0.23 -8.36 1.73
N PHE A 210 -0.98 -7.82 1.65
CA PHE A 210 -1.78 -7.40 2.79
C PHE A 210 -2.95 -8.36 2.96
N ARG A 211 -2.98 -9.08 4.07
CA ARG A 211 -3.98 -10.13 4.35
C ARG A 211 -4.81 -9.72 5.56
N ILE A 212 -6.13 -9.89 5.52
CA ILE A 212 -6.95 -9.70 6.74
C ILE A 212 -6.51 -10.73 7.79
N ALA A 213 -6.03 -10.23 8.92
CA ALA A 213 -5.62 -11.09 10.03
C ALA A 213 -6.83 -11.89 10.51
N GLN A 214 -6.66 -13.20 10.67
CA GLN A 214 -7.67 -14.04 11.28
C GLN A 214 -7.53 -13.92 12.80
N ASP A 215 -8.63 -13.60 13.48
CA ASP A 215 -8.67 -13.68 14.94
C ASP A 215 -8.32 -15.11 15.35
N LYS A 216 -7.23 -15.29 16.11
CA LYS A 216 -6.85 -16.57 16.71
C LYS A 216 -7.54 -16.76 18.05
#